data_AF-A0A1H1JVD1-F1
#
_entry.id   AF-A0A1H1JVD1-F1
#
_cell.length_a   1.000
_cell.length_b   1.000
_cell.length_c   1.000
_cell.angle_alpha   90.00
_cell.angle_beta   90.00
_cell.angle_gamma   90.00
#
_symmetry.space_group_name_H-M   'P 1'
#
loop_
_entity.id
_entity.type
_entity.pdbx_description
1 polymer ?
#
loop_
_entity_poly.entity_id
_entity_poly.type
_entity_poly.pdbx_seq_one_letter_code
_entity_poly.pdbx_strand_id
1 'polypeptide(L)' 'MSRDSYRAVYMLDLARGGSHISSALTEVSQRAAITDALKEFHGRHKRGDLDVFLHLLAEELEKRGKAAAAAIVRAMPEAE' A
#
# COMPACT_ATOMS: atom_id res chain seq x y z
N MET A 1 16.19 -6.35 7.83
CA MET A 1 16.08 -6.60 6.38
C MET A 1 16.15 -5.24 5.67
N SER A 2 16.82 -5.11 4.52
CA SER A 2 16.90 -3.81 3.82
C SER A 2 15.58 -3.47 3.13
N ARG A 3 15.31 -2.18 2.87
CA ARG A 3 14.11 -1.69 2.18
C ARG A 3 13.96 -2.31 0.79
N ASP A 4 15.06 -2.48 0.05
CA ASP A 4 15.09 -3.18 -1.23
C ASP A 4 14.70 -4.66 -1.12
N SER A 5 15.09 -5.32 -0.02
CA SER A 5 14.71 -6.71 0.23
C SER A 5 13.21 -6.83 0.49
N TYR A 6 12.62 -5.91 1.26
CA TYR A 6 11.16 -5.87 1.44
C TYR A 6 10.42 -5.56 0.15
N ARG A 7 10.93 -4.64 -0.67
CA ARG A 7 10.33 -4.31 -1.96
C ARG A 7 10.31 -5.51 -2.90
N ALA A 8 11.34 -6.36 -2.87
CA ALA A 8 11.34 -7.62 -3.61
C ALA A 8 10.28 -8.61 -3.07
N VAL A 9 10.17 -8.76 -1.75
CA VAL A 9 9.19 -9.67 -1.11
C VAL A 9 7.75 -9.23 -1.36
N TYR A 10 7.48 -7.93 -1.29
CA TYR A 10 6.13 -7.35 -1.42
C TYR A 10 5.82 -6.87 -2.84
N MET A 11 6.68 -7.12 -3.82
CA MET A 11 6.55 -6.57 -5.18
C MET A 11 5.17 -6.81 -5.80
N LEU A 12 4.64 -8.04 -5.65
CA LEU A 12 3.33 -8.41 -6.18
C LEU A 12 2.19 -7.68 -5.46
N ASP A 13 2.29 -7.56 -4.12
CA ASP A 13 1.32 -6.86 -3.29
C ASP A 13 1.29 -5.35 -3.62
N LEU A 14 2.46 -4.75 -3.79
CA LEU A 14 2.63 -3.35 -4.17
C LEU A 14 2.06 -3.07 -5.56
N ALA A 15 2.34 -3.94 -6.54
CA ALA A 15 1.81 -3.78 -7.89
C ALA A 15 0.28 -3.89 -7.92
N ARG A 16 -0.30 -4.83 -7.17
CA ARG A 16 -1.76 -5.01 -7.07
C ARG A 16 -2.43 -3.85 -6.34
N GLY A 17 -1.98 -3.55 -5.12
CA GLY A 17 -2.51 -2.45 -4.31
C GLY A 17 -2.41 -1.11 -5.03
N GLY A 18 -1.23 -0.81 -5.59
CA GLY A 18 -1.03 0.43 -6.34
C GLY A 18 -1.95 0.57 -7.56
N SER A 19 -2.26 -0.53 -8.26
CA SER A 19 -3.15 -0.51 -9.43
C SER A 19 -4.63 -0.41 -9.04
N HIS A 20 -5.04 -1.11 -7.98
CA HIS A 20 -6.38 -1.03 -7.43
C HIS A 20 -6.68 0.40 -6.95
N ILE A 21 -5.79 0.98 -6.14
CA ILE A 21 -5.92 2.33 -5.61
C ILE A 21 -5.87 3.38 -6.73
N SER A 22 -4.99 3.22 -7.72
CA SER A 22 -4.89 4.17 -8.84
C SER A 22 -6.16 4.24 -9.70
N SER A 23 -6.93 3.14 -9.74
CA SER A 23 -8.19 3.03 -10.49
C SER A 23 -9.39 3.61 -9.73
N ALA A 24 -9.24 3.90 -8.44
CA ALA A 24 -10.28 4.50 -7.63
C ALA A 24 -10.39 6.02 -7.91
N LEU A 25 -11.60 6.45 -8.30
CA LEU A 25 -11.89 7.80 -8.78
C LEU A 25 -12.21 8.80 -7.66
N THR A 26 -12.55 8.32 -6.47
CA THR A 26 -12.94 9.15 -5.32
C THR A 26 -12.11 8.81 -4.10
N GLU A 27 -11.98 9.74 -3.17
CA GLU A 27 -11.28 9.49 -1.90
C GLU A 27 -11.89 8.30 -1.13
N VAL A 28 -13.22 8.19 -1.14
CA VAL A 28 -13.94 7.07 -0.50
C VAL A 28 -13.54 5.73 -1.12
N SER A 29 -13.51 5.64 -2.45
CA SER A 29 -13.10 4.42 -3.14
C SER A 29 -11.60 4.14 -3.00
N GLN A 30 -10.76 5.17 -2.87
CA GLN A 30 -9.34 5.02 -2.57
C GLN A 30 -9.12 4.44 -1.17
N ARG A 31 -9.82 4.95 -0.15
CA ARG A 31 -9.77 4.40 1.22
C ARG A 31 -10.24 2.95 1.29
N ALA A 32 -11.29 2.61 0.54
CA ALA A 32 -11.75 1.22 0.41
C ALA A 32 -10.66 0.33 -0.25
N ALA A 33 -10.10 0.76 -1.38
CA ALA A 33 -9.03 0.02 -2.07
C ALA A 33 -7.76 -0.13 -1.22
N ILE A 34 -7.41 0.87 -0.41
CA ILE A 34 -6.31 0.79 0.56
C ILE A 34 -6.63 -0.27 1.62
N THR A 35 -7.83 -0.21 2.21
CA THR A 35 -8.25 -1.18 3.24
C THR A 35 -8.21 -2.61 2.71
N ASP A 36 -8.66 -2.83 1.47
CA ASP A 36 -8.62 -4.15 0.83
C ASP A 36 -7.19 -4.61 0.58
N ALA A 37 -6.30 -3.73 0.12
CA ALA A 37 -4.89 -4.04 -0.05
C ALA A 37 -4.21 -4.44 1.28
N LEU A 38 -4.57 -3.79 2.40
CA LEU A 38 -4.04 -4.14 3.73
C LEU A 38 -4.58 -5.48 4.23
N LYS A 39 -5.87 -5.76 4.04
CA LYS A 39 -6.46 -7.07 4.36
C LYS A 39 -5.79 -8.19 3.59
N GLU A 40 -5.56 -8.00 2.29
CA GLU A 40 -4.85 -8.97 1.46
C GLU A 40 -3.39 -9.15 1.89
N PHE A 41 -2.72 -8.06 2.26
CA PHE A 41 -1.36 -8.11 2.77
C PHE A 41 -1.28 -8.91 4.07
N HIS A 42 -2.14 -8.64 5.06
CA HIS A 42 -2.20 -9.41 6.30
C HIS A 42 -2.56 -10.87 6.08
N GLY A 43 -3.45 -11.17 5.13
CA GLY A 43 -3.79 -12.54 4.77
C GLY A 43 -2.60 -13.33 4.23
N ARG A 44 -1.70 -12.66 3.49
CA ARG A 44 -0.52 -13.27 2.85
C ARG A 44 0.72 -13.23 3.74
N HIS A 45 0.86 -12.20 4.57
CA HIS A 45 2.04 -11.90 5.38
C HIS A 45 1.65 -11.74 6.85
N LYS A 46 1.35 -12.85 7.53
CA LYS A 46 0.94 -12.85 8.96
C LYS A 46 1.96 -12.22 9.93
N ARG A 47 3.23 -12.11 9.52
CA ARG A 47 4.32 -11.42 10.24
C ARG A 47 4.98 -10.35 9.36
N GLY A 48 4.24 -9.87 8.35
CA GLY A 48 4.71 -8.84 7.45
C GLY A 48 4.88 -7.52 8.20
N ASP A 49 5.87 -6.74 7.78
CA ASP A 49 6.09 -5.41 8.31
C ASP A 49 5.13 -4.45 7.57
N LEU A 50 4.01 -4.15 8.22
CA LEU A 50 2.95 -3.32 7.65
C LEU A 50 3.43 -1.90 7.36
N ASP A 51 4.25 -1.34 8.26
CA ASP A 51 4.77 0.01 8.12
C ASP A 51 5.67 0.12 6.90
N VAL A 52 6.55 -0.88 6.70
CA VAL A 52 7.37 -0.96 5.50
C VAL A 52 6.50 -1.12 4.25
N PHE A 53 5.42 -1.91 4.32
CA PHE A 53 4.50 -2.06 3.20
C PHE A 53 3.77 -0.75 2.85
N LEU A 54 3.21 -0.06 3.84
CA LEU A 54 2.54 1.24 3.67
C LEU A 54 3.49 2.27 3.08
N HIS A 55 4.74 2.32 3.57
CA HIS A 55 5.75 3.22 3.04
C HIS A 55 6.06 2.95 1.57
N LEU A 56 6.30 1.69 1.22
CA LEU A 56 6.58 1.28 -0.16
C LEU A 56 5.38 1.52 -1.08
N LEU A 57 4.15 1.30 -0.58
CA LEU A 57 2.93 1.54 -1.34
C LEU A 57 2.72 3.03 -1.62
N ALA A 58 3.00 3.90 -0.66
CA ALA A 58 2.96 5.35 -0.84
C ALA A 58 3.98 5.81 -1.90
N GLU A 59 5.21 5.31 -1.86
CA GLU A 59 6.23 5.61 -2.88
C GLU A 59 5.79 5.16 -4.29
N GLU A 60 5.16 3.99 -4.41
CA GLU A 60 4.63 3.51 -5.69
C GLU A 60 3.50 4.38 -6.22
N LEU A 61 2.62 4.88 -5.35
CA LEU A 61 1.55 5.80 -5.72
C LEU A 61 2.10 7.17 -6.14
N GLU A 62 3.11 7.68 -5.44
CA GLU A 62 3.80 8.93 -5.81
C GLU A 62 4.46 8.81 -7.19
N LYS A 63 5.16 7.71 -7.48
CA LYS A 63 5.74 7.43 -8.80
C LYS A 63 4.70 7.40 -9.91
N ARG A 64 3.45 7.02 -9.60
CA ARG A 64 2.30 7.00 -10.52
C ARG A 64 1.56 8.35 -10.60
N GLY A 65 2.05 9.39 -9.94
CA GLY A 65 1.42 10.72 -9.91
C GLY A 65 0.17 10.78 -9.02
N LYS A 66 -0.05 9.81 -8.14
CA LYS A 66 -1.22 9.70 -7.25
C LYS A 66 -0.89 10.22 -5.84
N ALA A 67 -0.36 11.44 -5.75
CA ALA A 67 0.09 12.04 -4.48
C ALA A 67 -1.03 12.11 -3.41
N ALA A 68 -2.27 12.39 -3.80
CA ALA A 68 -3.40 12.39 -2.87
C ALA A 68 -3.64 11.00 -2.24
N ALA A 69 -3.59 9.93 -3.05
CA ALA A 69 -3.72 8.57 -2.56
C ALA A 69 -2.52 8.17 -1.67
N ALA A 70 -1.31 8.59 -2.04
CA ALA A 70 -0.12 8.37 -1.21
C ALA A 70 -0.24 9.04 0.16
N ALA A 71 -0.78 10.26 0.23
CA ALA A 71 -1.02 10.95 1.50
C ALA A 71 -2.01 10.18 2.38
N ILE A 72 -3.06 9.59 1.80
CA ILE A 72 -4.02 8.75 2.54
C ILE A 72 -3.33 7.50 3.08
N VAL A 73 -2.49 6.83 2.28
CA VAL A 73 -1.71 5.66 2.71
C VAL A 73 -0.78 6.01 3.86
N ARG A 74 -0.09 7.17 3.80
CA ARG A 74 0.80 7.65 4.87
C ARG A 74 0.07 8.03 6.15
N ALA A 75 -1.22 8.35 6.07
CA ALA A 75 -2.07 8.70 7.20
C ALA A 75 -2.81 7.49 7.81
N MET A 76 -2.63 6.28 7.26
CA MET A 76 -3.23 5.08 7.84
C MET A 76 -2.53 4.75 9.17
N PRO A 77 -3.30 4.42 10.22
CA PRO A 77 -2.71 4.00 11.48
C PRO A 77 -1.92 2.70 11.29
N GLU A 78 -0.77 2.61 11.95
CA GLU A 78 -0.05 1.36 12.15
C GLU A 78 -1.05 0.35 12.74
N ALA A 79 -1.16 -0.85 12.16
CA ALA A 79 -2.06 -1.85 12.73
C ALA A 79 -1.49 -2.29 14.08
N GLU A 80 -2.18 -1.90 15.16
CA GLU A 80 -1.93 -2.44 16.52
C GLU A 80 -2.05 -3.97 16.57
#